data_AF-A0A2D6NF50-F1
#
_entry.id   AF-A0A2D6NF50-F1
#
_cell.length_a   1.000
_cell.length_b   1.000
_cell.length_c   1.000
_cell.angle_alpha   90.00
_cell.angle_beta   90.00
_cell.angle_gamma   90.00
#
_symmetry.space_group_name_H-M   'P 1'
#
loop_
_entity.id
_entity.type
_entity.pdbx_description
1 polymer ?
#
loop_
_entity_poly.entity_id
_entity_poly.type
_entity_poly.pdbx_seq_one_letter_code
_entity_poly.pdbx_strand_id
1 'polypeptide(L)'
;MAEIQTIIDGKKLEYEGLFEPKELYTVIDQEMQQHGFDKNEVLNSEHVYQNSKQLEMVLRPYKKLSDYVKVEIKIKITAKNLKNVEIKKKGLTKKFYKGNIEIIFTSYLITDYENSWEMKPFYYFMRMIMDKFIYKNYIDEAKSEIITITNGLYEEIRSYLNMHRYY
;
A
#
# COMPACT_ATOMS: atom_id res chain seq x y z
N MET A 1 -6.18 22.54 7.73
CA MET A 1 -7.15 21.53 7.24
C MET A 1 -6.36 20.65 6.29
N ALA A 2 -6.22 19.35 6.55
CA ALA A 2 -5.25 18.54 5.82
C ALA A 2 -5.55 18.54 4.31
N GLU A 3 -4.56 18.92 3.52
CA GLU A 3 -4.63 18.88 2.05
C GLU A 3 -4.18 17.49 1.59
N ILE A 4 -5.02 16.81 0.83
CA ILE A 4 -4.74 15.47 0.30
C ILE A 4 -4.57 15.58 -1.20
N GLN A 5 -3.36 15.32 -1.68
CA GLN A 5 -3.06 15.19 -3.10
C GLN A 5 -2.92 13.71 -3.46
N THR A 6 -3.71 13.25 -4.44
CA THR A 6 -3.53 11.91 -5.02
C THR A 6 -2.40 11.96 -6.03
N ILE A 7 -1.39 11.12 -5.84
CA ILE A 7 -0.19 11.05 -6.70
C ILE A 7 -0.30 9.91 -7.70
N ILE A 8 -0.73 8.73 -7.23
CA ILE A 8 -1.08 7.59 -8.07
C ILE A 8 -2.54 7.29 -7.81
N ASP A 9 -3.36 7.32 -8.86
CA ASP A 9 -4.78 7.03 -8.78
C ASP A 9 -5.08 5.63 -9.32
N GLY A 10 -5.43 4.73 -8.42
CA GLY A 10 -6.03 3.44 -8.77
C GLY A 10 -5.19 2.52 -9.68
N LYS A 11 -3.86 2.50 -9.57
CA LYS A 11 -3.02 1.57 -10.36
C LYS A 11 -3.42 0.13 -10.04
N LYS A 12 -3.82 -0.64 -11.05
CA LYS A 12 -4.37 -1.99 -10.87
C LYS A 12 -3.40 -3.10 -11.22
N LEU A 13 -3.39 -4.14 -10.41
CA LEU A 13 -2.75 -5.43 -10.68
C LEU A 13 -3.83 -6.51 -10.64
N GLU A 14 -3.96 -7.25 -11.74
CA GLU A 14 -4.87 -8.37 -11.84
C GLU A 14 -4.06 -9.66 -12.01
N TYR A 15 -4.46 -10.70 -11.29
CA TYR A 15 -3.82 -12.01 -11.34
C TYR A 15 -4.85 -13.12 -11.19
N GLU A 16 -4.68 -14.18 -11.97
CA GLU A 16 -5.45 -15.41 -11.83
C GLU A 16 -4.49 -16.58 -11.66
N GLY A 17 -4.61 -17.31 -10.55
CA GLY A 17 -3.73 -18.43 -10.27
C GLY A 17 -3.71 -18.85 -8.81
N LEU A 18 -2.64 -19.53 -8.44
CA LEU A 18 -2.36 -19.95 -7.08
C LEU A 18 -1.65 -18.83 -6.33
N PHE A 19 -2.00 -18.64 -5.05
CA PHE A 19 -1.32 -17.73 -4.14
C PHE A 19 -1.55 -18.14 -2.68
N GLU A 20 -0.67 -17.70 -1.79
CA GLU A 20 -0.84 -17.84 -0.35
C GLU A 20 -1.08 -16.45 0.28
N PRO A 21 -2.29 -16.17 0.82
CA PRO A 21 -2.62 -14.84 1.38
C PRO A 21 -1.66 -14.37 2.48
N LYS A 22 -1.14 -15.30 3.29
CA LYS A 22 -0.19 -14.98 4.37
C LYS A 22 1.17 -14.53 3.83
N GLU A 23 1.66 -15.20 2.79
CA GLU A 23 2.91 -14.82 2.13
C GLU A 23 2.74 -13.50 1.37
N LEU A 24 1.62 -13.31 0.66
CA LEU A 24 1.30 -12.02 0.02
C LEU A 24 1.29 -10.86 1.02
N TYR A 25 0.64 -11.04 2.18
CA TYR A 25 0.68 -10.05 3.25
C TYR A 25 2.10 -9.79 3.75
N THR A 26 2.89 -10.85 3.94
CA THR A 26 4.29 -10.76 4.38
C THR A 26 5.14 -9.97 3.39
N VAL A 27 4.99 -10.21 2.08
CA VAL A 27 5.71 -9.46 1.03
C VAL A 27 5.39 -7.97 1.11
N ILE A 28 4.10 -7.62 1.22
CA ILE A 28 3.67 -6.22 1.36
C ILE A 28 4.27 -5.61 2.63
N ASP A 29 4.15 -6.31 3.75
CA ASP A 29 4.61 -5.85 5.05
C ASP A 29 6.13 -5.63 5.09
N GLN A 30 6.91 -6.53 4.50
CA GLN A 30 8.36 -6.42 4.39
C GLN A 30 8.77 -5.25 3.51
N GLU A 31 8.13 -5.08 2.35
CA GLU A 31 8.41 -3.95 1.44
C GLU A 31 8.12 -2.62 2.13
N MET A 32 6.97 -2.51 2.81
CA MET A 32 6.60 -1.28 3.54
C MET A 32 7.57 -0.98 4.68
N GLN A 33 7.98 -1.99 5.46
CA GLN A 33 8.97 -1.82 6.53
C GLN A 33 10.35 -1.40 5.99
N GLN A 34 10.80 -1.97 4.88
CA GLN A 34 12.08 -1.62 4.27
C GLN A 34 12.15 -0.14 3.89
N HIS A 35 11.03 0.45 3.47
CA HIS A 35 10.94 1.88 3.14
C HIS A 35 10.56 2.77 4.34
N GLY A 36 10.45 2.20 5.55
CA GLY A 36 10.17 2.93 6.79
C GLY A 36 8.71 3.36 6.96
N PHE A 37 7.77 2.62 6.37
CA PHE A 37 6.34 2.86 6.58
C PHE A 37 5.85 2.17 7.86
N ASP A 38 5.04 2.89 8.62
CA ASP A 38 4.25 2.36 9.72
C ASP A 38 3.08 1.53 9.19
N LYS A 39 2.81 0.41 9.85
CA LYS A 39 1.68 -0.46 9.52
C LYS A 39 0.37 0.19 9.91
N ASN A 40 -0.63 0.05 9.04
CA ASN A 40 -1.99 0.46 9.35
C ASN A 40 -2.96 -0.40 8.54
N GLU A 41 -3.54 -1.41 9.20
CA GLU A 41 -4.55 -2.30 8.62
C GLU A 41 -5.93 -1.72 8.92
N VAL A 42 -6.67 -1.36 7.87
CA VAL A 42 -7.95 -0.64 7.99
C VAL A 42 -9.13 -1.58 7.86
N LEU A 43 -9.02 -2.59 7.00
CA LEU A 43 -10.06 -3.58 6.80
C LEU A 43 -9.42 -4.93 6.52
N ASN A 44 -9.96 -5.96 7.16
CA ASN A 44 -9.67 -7.34 6.86
C ASN A 44 -10.97 -8.13 7.02
N SER A 45 -11.63 -8.38 5.89
CA SER A 45 -12.92 -9.05 5.83
C SER A 45 -12.82 -10.30 4.98
N GLU A 46 -13.36 -11.39 5.51
CA GLU A 46 -13.50 -12.65 4.80
C GLU A 46 -14.98 -12.96 4.66
N HIS A 47 -15.45 -13.08 3.42
CA HIS A 47 -16.83 -13.45 3.11
C HIS A 47 -16.86 -14.87 2.55
N VAL A 48 -17.47 -15.80 3.29
CA VAL A 48 -17.63 -17.20 2.88
C VAL A 48 -19.04 -17.37 2.29
N TYR A 49 -19.12 -17.71 1.01
CA TYR A 49 -20.35 -18.12 0.32
C TYR A 49 -20.40 -19.64 0.21
N GLN A 50 -21.58 -20.21 -0.06
CA GLN A 50 -21.80 -21.67 -0.09
C GLN A 50 -20.78 -22.45 -0.94
N ASN A 51 -20.31 -21.88 -2.06
CA ASN A 51 -19.35 -22.54 -2.99
C ASN A 51 -18.10 -21.70 -3.30
N SER A 52 -17.94 -20.52 -2.69
CA SER A 52 -16.80 -19.64 -2.97
C SER A 52 -16.44 -18.80 -1.77
N LYS A 53 -15.15 -18.55 -1.59
CA LYS A 53 -14.66 -17.60 -0.59
C LYS A 53 -14.23 -16.33 -1.29
N GLN A 54 -14.54 -15.19 -0.68
CA GLN A 54 -14.06 -13.87 -1.07
C GLN A 54 -13.25 -13.29 0.07
N LEU A 55 -12.16 -12.62 -0.27
CA LEU A 55 -11.30 -11.93 0.68
C LEU A 55 -11.18 -10.48 0.25
N GLU A 56 -11.41 -9.57 1.18
CA GLU A 56 -11.18 -8.14 0.99
C GLU A 56 -10.28 -7.64 2.11
N MET A 57 -9.16 -7.03 1.73
CA MET A 57 -8.20 -6.46 2.66
C MET A 57 -7.83 -5.05 2.19
N VAL A 58 -7.79 -4.12 3.12
CA VAL A 58 -7.37 -2.73 2.87
C VAL A 58 -6.28 -2.38 3.86
N LEU A 59 -5.08 -2.14 3.32
CA LEU A 59 -3.92 -1.66 4.05
C LEU A 59 -3.71 -0.19 3.68
N ARG A 60 -3.37 0.63 4.68
CA ARG A 60 -3.02 2.06 4.48
C ARG A 60 -1.71 2.41 5.20
N PRO A 61 -0.61 1.67 4.93
CA PRO A 61 0.70 2.02 5.48
C PRO A 61 1.02 3.48 5.20
N TYR A 62 1.62 4.14 6.18
CA TYR A 62 1.97 5.54 6.07
C TYR A 62 3.38 5.82 6.58
N LYS A 63 3.98 6.92 6.12
CA LYS A 63 5.26 7.40 6.61
C LYS A 63 5.16 8.91 6.82
N LYS A 64 5.53 9.36 8.02
CA LYS A 64 5.67 10.79 8.31
C LYS A 64 7.05 11.23 7.85
N LEU A 65 7.11 12.18 6.92
CA LEU A 65 8.38 12.77 6.46
C LEU A 65 8.76 13.98 7.31
N SER A 66 7.76 14.69 7.83
CA SER A 66 7.89 15.79 8.80
C SER A 66 6.56 15.99 9.51
N ASP A 67 6.49 16.94 10.45
CA ASP A 67 5.25 17.36 11.11
C ASP A 67 4.23 18.02 10.14
N TYR A 68 4.67 18.34 8.91
CA TYR A 68 3.84 18.93 7.86
C TYR A 68 3.45 17.94 6.75
N VAL A 69 4.34 17.01 6.40
CA VAL A 69 4.18 16.11 5.25
C VAL A 69 4.10 14.65 5.70
N LYS A 70 3.03 14.00 5.29
CA LYS A 70 2.81 12.56 5.44
C LYS A 70 2.54 11.94 4.07
N VAL A 71 3.11 10.77 3.82
CA VAL A 71 2.77 9.95 2.66
C VAL A 71 2.00 8.72 3.10
N GLU A 72 1.08 8.26 2.26
CA GLU A 72 0.26 7.08 2.53
C GLU A 72 0.01 6.30 1.24
N ILE A 73 0.11 4.97 1.32
CA ILE A 73 -0.22 4.09 0.19
C ILE A 73 -1.42 3.26 0.62
N LYS A 74 -2.56 3.45 -0.05
CA LYS A 74 -3.74 2.60 0.09
C LYS A 74 -3.62 1.42 -0.85
N ILE A 75 -3.59 0.23 -0.28
CA ILE A 75 -3.52 -1.05 -0.98
C ILE A 75 -4.84 -1.76 -0.73
N LYS A 76 -5.69 -1.84 -1.76
CA LYS A 76 -6.95 -2.58 -1.71
C LYS A 76 -6.76 -3.92 -2.43
N ILE A 77 -6.85 -5.01 -1.69
CA ILE A 77 -6.77 -6.38 -2.21
C ILE A 77 -8.18 -6.95 -2.20
N THR A 78 -8.61 -7.46 -3.35
CA THR A 78 -9.88 -8.16 -3.49
C THR A 78 -9.64 -9.47 -4.20
N ALA A 79 -9.90 -10.58 -3.52
CA ALA A 79 -9.75 -11.91 -4.09
C ALA A 79 -11.12 -12.60 -4.15
N LYS A 80 -11.47 -13.12 -5.33
CA LYS A 80 -12.78 -13.70 -5.65
C LYS A 80 -12.62 -15.15 -6.14
N ASN A 81 -13.70 -15.90 -6.03
CA ASN A 81 -13.79 -17.29 -6.50
C ASN A 81 -12.72 -18.22 -5.88
N LEU A 82 -12.38 -17.97 -4.62
CA LEU A 82 -11.29 -18.69 -3.95
C LEU A 82 -11.67 -20.14 -3.68
N LYS A 83 -10.81 -21.06 -4.11
CA LYS A 83 -10.85 -22.49 -3.79
C LYS A 83 -9.58 -22.90 -3.05
N ASN A 84 -9.75 -23.67 -1.97
CA ASN A 84 -8.63 -24.23 -1.22
C ASN A 84 -7.95 -25.34 -2.04
N VAL A 85 -6.63 -25.27 -2.15
CA VAL A 85 -5.79 -26.30 -2.77
C VAL A 85 -4.67 -26.63 -1.79
N GLU A 86 -4.52 -27.90 -1.43
CA GLU A 86 -3.41 -28.36 -0.61
C GLU A 86 -2.31 -28.94 -1.50
N ILE A 87 -1.12 -28.35 -1.44
CA ILE A 87 0.03 -28.81 -2.21
C ILE A 87 1.04 -29.42 -1.24
N LYS A 88 1.37 -30.70 -1.45
CA LYS A 88 2.45 -31.38 -0.72
C LYS A 88 3.77 -31.16 -1.44
N LYS A 89 4.67 -30.38 -0.86
CA LYS A 89 6.03 -30.19 -1.37
C LYS A 89 7.04 -30.55 -0.29
N LYS A 90 7.96 -31.47 -0.61
CA LYS A 90 9.04 -31.92 0.30
C LYS A 90 8.53 -32.36 1.69
N GLY A 91 7.39 -33.06 1.76
CA GLY A 91 6.81 -33.56 3.01
C GLY A 91 6.03 -32.54 3.84
N LEU A 92 6.00 -31.27 3.43
CA LEU A 92 5.19 -30.21 4.05
C LEU A 92 3.93 -29.96 3.20
N THR A 93 2.76 -30.02 3.84
CA THR A 93 1.49 -29.61 3.23
C THR A 93 1.31 -28.12 3.41
N LYS A 94 1.34 -27.35 2.31
CA LYS A 94 0.98 -25.92 2.32
C LYS A 94 -0.42 -25.71 1.74
N LYS A 95 -1.18 -24.81 2.36
CA LYS A 95 -2.53 -24.43 1.93
C LYS A 95 -2.43 -23.23 0.99
N PHE A 96 -2.81 -23.43 -0.25
CA PHE A 96 -2.91 -22.41 -1.28
C PHE A 96 -4.36 -22.09 -1.56
N TYR A 97 -4.60 -20.90 -2.09
CA TYR A 97 -5.86 -20.54 -2.71
C TYR A 97 -5.68 -20.41 -4.22
N LYS A 98 -6.63 -20.94 -4.98
CA LYS A 98 -6.77 -20.69 -6.42
C LYS A 98 -7.92 -19.73 -6.64
N GLY A 99 -7.70 -18.65 -7.37
CA GLY A 99 -8.75 -17.71 -7.74
C GLY A 99 -8.24 -16.47 -8.45
N ASN A 100 -9.08 -15.44 -8.48
CA ASN A 100 -8.81 -14.16 -9.14
C ASN A 100 -8.50 -13.11 -8.06
N ILE A 101 -7.39 -12.40 -8.20
CA ILE A 101 -6.94 -11.32 -7.32
C ILE A 101 -6.93 -10.02 -8.11
N GLU A 102 -7.55 -8.99 -7.56
CA GLU A 102 -7.39 -7.60 -7.95
C GLU A 102 -6.69 -6.86 -6.81
N ILE A 103 -5.62 -6.15 -7.11
CA ILE A 103 -4.94 -5.26 -6.17
C ILE A 103 -4.91 -3.86 -6.75
N ILE A 104 -5.41 -2.89 -5.99
CA ILE A 104 -5.47 -1.49 -6.39
C ILE A 104 -4.58 -0.68 -5.45
N PHE A 105 -3.62 0.03 -6.04
CA PHE A 105 -2.69 0.92 -5.34
C PHE A 105 -3.12 2.37 -5.55
N THR A 106 -3.27 3.13 -4.48
CA THR A 106 -3.54 4.56 -4.52
C THR A 106 -2.62 5.26 -3.54
N SER A 107 -1.86 6.24 -4.02
CA SER A 107 -0.80 6.88 -3.23
C SER A 107 -1.17 8.33 -2.98
N TYR A 108 -1.12 8.74 -1.71
CA TYR A 108 -1.50 10.06 -1.25
C TYR A 108 -0.30 10.78 -0.66
N LEU A 109 -0.18 12.06 -1.02
CA LEU A 109 0.61 13.04 -0.30
C LEU A 109 -0.36 13.87 0.55
N ILE A 110 -0.13 13.91 1.85
CA ILE A 110 -0.96 14.61 2.82
C ILE A 110 -0.11 15.73 3.43
N THR A 111 -0.51 16.97 3.20
CA THR A 111 0.13 18.15 3.77
C THR A 111 -0.75 18.80 4.84
N ASP A 112 -0.13 19.52 5.78
CA ASP A 112 -0.82 20.18 6.89
C ASP A 112 -1.68 19.23 7.77
N TYR A 113 -1.17 18.03 8.03
CA TYR A 113 -1.97 17.01 8.74
C TYR A 113 -2.09 17.26 10.26
N GLU A 114 -1.24 18.10 10.85
CA GLU A 114 -1.27 18.44 12.29
C GLU A 114 -1.87 19.83 12.59
N ASN A 115 -2.27 20.62 11.59
CA ASN A 115 -2.69 22.04 11.73
C ASN A 115 -1.68 22.91 12.54
N SER A 116 -0.42 22.48 12.68
CA SER A 116 0.58 23.04 13.60
C SER A 116 1.01 24.48 13.23
N TRP A 117 0.65 24.96 12.04
CA TRP A 117 1.10 26.24 11.51
C TRP A 117 0.17 27.42 11.83
N GLU A 118 -1.02 27.18 12.39
CA GLU A 118 -1.96 28.26 12.76
C GLU A 118 -1.66 28.90 14.13
N MET A 119 -0.80 28.30 14.96
CA MET A 119 -0.68 28.71 16.38
C MET A 119 0.41 29.74 16.72
N LYS A 120 1.34 30.11 15.82
CA LYS A 120 2.46 31.00 16.21
C LYS A 120 2.81 32.06 15.14
N PRO A 121 2.75 33.38 15.44
CA PRO A 121 2.97 34.47 14.48
C PRO A 121 4.33 34.47 13.77
N PHE A 122 5.38 33.98 14.43
CA PHE A 122 6.72 33.84 13.84
C PHE A 122 6.78 32.83 12.66
N TYR A 123 5.89 31.83 12.67
CA TYR A 123 5.82 30.80 11.64
C TYR A 123 5.14 31.29 10.36
N TYR A 124 4.34 32.36 10.40
CA TYR A 124 3.66 32.90 9.22
C TYR A 124 4.65 33.54 8.21
N PHE A 125 5.69 34.22 8.71
CA PHE A 125 6.74 34.80 7.88
C PHE A 125 7.70 33.74 7.33
N MET A 126 8.07 32.75 8.17
CA MET A 126 8.88 31.61 7.73
C MET A 126 8.13 30.72 6.73
N ARG A 127 6.81 30.56 6.88
CA ARG A 127 5.92 29.88 5.93
C ARG A 127 6.04 30.48 4.53
N MET A 128 5.98 31.80 4.36
CA MET A 128 6.11 32.41 3.02
C MET A 128 7.45 32.13 2.31
N ILE A 129 8.56 32.05 3.07
CA ILE A 129 9.89 31.77 2.52
C ILE A 129 10.08 30.27 2.29
N MET A 130 9.62 29.43 3.23
CA MET A 130 9.71 27.97 3.18
C MET A 130 8.78 27.38 2.12
N ASP A 131 7.53 27.87 2.00
CA ASP A 131 6.53 27.43 1.01
C ASP A 131 7.06 27.59 -0.42
N LYS A 132 7.81 28.67 -0.68
CA LYS A 132 8.23 29.03 -2.04
C LYS A 132 9.45 28.27 -2.55
N PHE A 133 10.39 27.88 -1.69
CA PHE A 133 11.69 27.32 -2.13
C PHE A 133 12.09 26.01 -1.47
N ILE A 134 11.71 25.77 -0.22
CA ILE A 134 12.15 24.59 0.53
C ILE A 134 11.09 23.49 0.41
N TYR A 135 9.83 23.80 0.74
CA TYR A 135 8.75 22.81 0.66
C TYR A 135 8.50 22.29 -0.74
N LYS A 136 8.67 23.10 -1.79
CA LYS A 136 8.46 22.62 -3.16
C LYS A 136 9.39 21.47 -3.51
N ASN A 137 10.69 21.59 -3.23
CA ASN A 137 11.66 20.54 -3.52
C ASN A 137 11.41 19.30 -2.64
N TYR A 138 11.16 19.49 -1.34
CA TYR A 138 10.84 18.37 -0.44
C TYR A 138 9.55 17.65 -0.84
N ILE A 139 8.52 18.38 -1.29
CA ILE A 139 7.27 17.80 -1.79
C ILE A 139 7.52 17.04 -3.10
N ASP A 140 8.31 17.60 -4.01
CA ASP A 140 8.60 16.95 -5.29
C ASP A 140 9.47 15.70 -5.09
N GLU A 141 10.42 15.71 -4.15
CA GLU A 141 11.16 14.54 -3.70
C GLU A 141 10.24 13.49 -3.08
N ALA A 142 9.35 13.88 -2.15
CA ALA A 142 8.37 12.98 -1.54
C ALA A 142 7.43 12.35 -2.57
N LYS A 143 7.02 13.11 -3.60
CA LYS A 143 6.24 12.61 -4.74
C LYS A 143 7.04 11.59 -5.55
N SER A 144 8.30 11.89 -5.86
CA SER A 144 9.16 10.96 -6.59
C SER A 144 9.41 9.67 -5.80
N GLU A 145 9.65 9.80 -4.49
CA GLU A 145 9.84 8.68 -3.56
C GLU A 145 8.59 7.80 -3.51
N ILE A 146 7.40 8.38 -3.24
CA ILE A 146 6.16 7.59 -3.14
C ILE A 146 5.79 6.90 -4.46
N ILE A 147 6.05 7.55 -5.61
CA ILE A 147 5.87 6.94 -6.93
C ILE A 147 6.79 5.74 -7.10
N THR A 148 8.07 5.91 -6.77
CA THR A 148 9.09 4.87 -6.89
C THR A 148 8.74 3.66 -6.03
N ILE A 149 8.39 3.90 -4.75
CA ILE A 149 8.02 2.84 -3.81
C ILE A 149 6.75 2.13 -4.25
N THR A 150 5.72 2.87 -4.68
CA THR A 150 4.47 2.26 -5.14
C THR A 150 4.70 1.38 -6.38
N ASN A 151 5.55 1.84 -7.30
CA ASN A 151 5.90 1.07 -8.49
C ASN A 151 6.76 -0.16 -8.14
N GLY A 152 7.70 -0.03 -7.20
CA GLY A 152 8.50 -1.15 -6.69
C GLY A 152 7.61 -2.22 -6.05
N LEU A 153 6.73 -1.82 -5.14
CA LEU A 153 5.74 -2.70 -4.51
C LEU A 153 4.86 -3.42 -5.55
N TYR A 154 4.41 -2.70 -6.58
CA TYR A 154 3.64 -3.28 -7.67
C TYR A 154 4.41 -4.40 -8.38
N GLU A 155 5.67 -4.16 -8.76
CA GLU A 155 6.48 -5.17 -9.46
C GLU A 155 6.89 -6.33 -8.55
N GLU A 156 7.13 -6.09 -7.26
CA GLU A 156 7.45 -7.14 -6.29
C GLU A 156 6.26 -8.09 -6.10
N ILE A 157 5.06 -7.54 -5.88
CA ILE A 157 3.83 -8.36 -5.77
C ILE A 157 3.56 -9.10 -7.08
N ARG A 158 3.73 -8.44 -8.23
CA ARG A 158 3.59 -9.08 -9.54
C ARG A 158 4.55 -10.24 -9.70
N SER A 159 5.80 -10.08 -9.28
CA SER A 159 6.84 -11.11 -9.34
C SER A 159 6.49 -12.28 -8.43
N TYR A 160 6.11 -12.00 -7.18
CA TYR A 160 5.63 -13.00 -6.21
C TYR A 160 4.48 -13.84 -6.80
N LEU A 161 3.43 -13.19 -7.31
CA LEU A 161 2.28 -13.89 -7.87
C LEU A 161 2.66 -14.73 -9.10
N ASN A 162 3.54 -14.23 -9.97
CA ASN A 162 3.98 -14.99 -11.15
C ASN A 162 4.87 -16.19 -10.81
N MET A 163 5.64 -16.17 -9.72
CA MET A 163 6.41 -17.34 -9.28
C MET A 163 5.50 -18.53 -8.96
N HIS A 164 4.29 -18.28 -8.46
CA HIS A 164 3.31 -19.31 -8.14
C HIS A 164 2.53 -19.83 -9.36
N ARG A 165 2.70 -19.21 -10.54
CA ARG A 165 2.07 -19.67 -11.78
C ARG A 165 2.64 -20.98 -12.32
N TYR A 166 3.89 -21.31 -11.95
CA TYR A 166 4.62 -22.48 -12.45
C TYR A 166 4.56 -23.71 -11.52
N TYR A 167 3.64 -23.70 -10.55
CA TYR A 167 3.37 -24.82 -9.64
C TYR A 167 2.26 -25.73 -10.14
#